data_AF-A0A932BFB7-F1
#
_entry.id   AF-A0A932BFB7-F1
#
_cell.length_a   1.000
_cell.length_b   1.000
_cell.length_c   1.000
_cell.angle_alpha   90.00
_cell.angle_beta   90.00
_cell.angle_gamma   90.00
#
_symmetry.space_group_name_H-M   'P 1'
#
loop_
_entity.id
_entity.type
_entity.pdbx_description
1 polymer ?
#
loop_
_entity_poly.entity_id
_entity_poly.type
_entity_poly.pdbx_seq_one_letter_code
_entity_poly.pdbx_strand_id
1 'polypeptide(L)'
;MSDWDGYRDTVREGVDGIRIRTLMPPAPAGADLAARHEDGFDSYDRYIGYASQFIGVDTGACVEAYVRLANDAALRRQMGASARERVLAEFDWSVIIRRYQELWRALAAQRRAAGASAGAGAALSNPRRSDPFWLFATYPTAIIAPTDRITLSPGASRDRLAQQRASPLIEFAQPVLPGDELCAAIMDRVARAPGCTVASLLESVISAERHALMRGIVWLHKLDLVRFV
;
A
#
# COMPACT_ATOMS: atom_id res chain seq x y z
N MET A 1 -2.08 -13.24 1.63
CA MET A 1 -1.40 -12.19 2.43
C MET A 1 -1.26 -10.96 1.56
N SER A 2 -1.34 -9.72 2.08
CA SER A 2 -0.97 -8.56 1.27
C SER A 2 0.53 -8.60 0.94
N ASP A 3 0.88 -8.23 -0.29
CA ASP A 3 2.27 -8.09 -0.74
C ASP A 3 2.85 -6.72 -0.37
N TRP A 4 2.71 -6.39 0.91
CA TRP A 4 3.19 -5.17 1.53
C TRP A 4 4.38 -5.51 2.44
N ASP A 5 5.46 -4.73 2.35
CA ASP A 5 6.66 -4.97 3.16
C ASP A 5 6.36 -4.90 4.68
N GLY A 6 7.02 -5.78 5.45
CA GLY A 6 6.65 -6.17 6.81
C GLY A 6 5.78 -7.44 6.88
N TYR A 7 4.91 -7.68 5.89
CA TYR A 7 4.15 -8.93 5.75
C TYR A 7 4.70 -9.83 4.64
N ARG A 8 5.26 -9.22 3.60
CA ARG A 8 5.82 -9.88 2.42
C ARG A 8 6.72 -11.07 2.77
N ASP A 9 7.60 -10.92 3.76
CA ASP A 9 8.60 -11.93 4.13
C ASP A 9 8.02 -13.15 4.86
N THR A 10 6.80 -13.02 5.38
CA THR A 10 6.10 -14.09 6.10
C THR A 10 5.58 -15.17 5.16
N VAL A 11 5.38 -14.86 3.87
CA VAL A 11 4.82 -15.77 2.87
C VAL A 11 5.67 -15.78 1.59
N ARG A 12 6.11 -16.96 1.16
CA ARG A 12 6.76 -17.18 -0.14
C ARG A 12 5.70 -17.48 -1.19
N GLU A 13 5.65 -16.63 -2.22
CA GLU A 13 4.68 -16.73 -3.30
C GLU A 13 4.63 -18.13 -3.92
N GLY A 14 3.45 -18.74 -3.94
CA GLY A 14 3.20 -20.04 -4.55
C GLY A 14 3.78 -21.24 -3.80
N VAL A 15 4.54 -21.02 -2.71
CA VAL A 15 5.21 -22.09 -1.95
C VAL A 15 4.43 -22.43 -0.70
N ASP A 16 4.27 -21.46 0.20
CA ASP A 16 3.56 -21.61 1.48
C ASP A 16 2.37 -20.64 1.60
N GLY A 17 2.10 -19.85 0.57
CA GLY A 17 0.90 -19.05 0.44
C GLY A 17 0.85 -18.24 -0.85
N ILE A 18 -0.14 -17.35 -0.94
CA ILE A 18 -0.36 -16.46 -2.07
C ILE A 18 -0.31 -15.02 -1.55
N ARG A 19 0.48 -14.18 -2.20
CA ARG A 19 0.59 -12.75 -1.91
C ARG A 19 -0.28 -11.97 -2.90
N ILE A 20 -1.02 -11.01 -2.37
CA ILE A 20 -1.98 -10.20 -3.09
C ILE A 20 -1.38 -8.83 -3.30
N ARG A 21 -1.35 -8.39 -4.57
CA ARG A 21 -0.69 -7.15 -4.95
C ARG A 21 -1.27 -5.96 -4.18
N THR A 22 -0.38 -5.04 -3.83
CA THR A 22 -0.73 -3.78 -3.17
C THR A 22 -0.29 -2.58 -4.00
N LEU A 23 -1.04 -1.48 -3.87
CA LEU A 23 -0.83 -0.25 -4.62
C LEU A 23 -0.86 0.97 -3.69
N MET A 24 0.01 1.94 -3.95
CA MET A 24 0.11 3.19 -3.20
C MET A 24 0.26 4.38 -4.16
N PRO A 25 -0.23 5.59 -3.82
CA PRO A 25 0.11 6.82 -4.55
C PRO A 25 1.59 7.18 -4.43
N PRO A 26 2.16 7.94 -5.38
CA PRO A 26 3.53 8.42 -5.30
C PRO A 26 3.65 9.57 -4.30
N ALA A 27 4.85 9.77 -3.75
CA ALA A 27 5.21 11.05 -3.15
C ALA A 27 5.18 12.18 -4.22
N PRO A 28 4.84 13.43 -3.88
CA PRO A 28 4.55 13.92 -2.54
C PRO A 28 3.05 13.91 -2.19
N ALA A 29 2.29 12.90 -2.62
CA ALA A 29 0.84 12.85 -2.40
C ALA A 29 0.44 12.57 -0.94
N GLY A 30 1.36 12.47 0.02
CA GLY A 30 1.08 12.29 1.44
C GLY A 30 1.63 13.43 2.31
N ALA A 31 2.24 14.45 1.71
CA ALA A 31 2.90 15.52 2.43
C ALA A 31 1.96 16.31 3.37
N ASP A 32 0.69 16.47 2.99
CA ASP A 32 -0.34 17.08 3.84
C ASP A 32 -0.67 16.22 5.07
N LEU A 33 -0.61 14.89 4.96
CA LEU A 33 -0.82 14.00 6.11
C LEU A 33 0.31 14.15 7.14
N ALA A 34 1.55 14.23 6.66
CA ALA A 34 2.72 14.47 7.52
C ALA A 34 2.63 15.84 8.21
N ALA A 35 2.34 16.90 7.45
CA ALA A 35 2.20 18.26 7.99
C ALA A 35 1.14 18.34 9.10
N ARG A 36 -0.05 17.75 8.87
CA ARG A 36 -1.14 17.75 9.87
C ARG A 36 -0.76 17.03 11.16
N HIS A 37 -0.02 15.93 11.06
CA HIS A 37 0.46 15.20 12.23
C HIS A 37 1.42 16.05 13.06
N GLU A 38 2.39 16.68 12.39
CA GLU A 38 3.41 17.49 13.05
C GLU A 38 2.87 18.74 13.71
N ASP A 39 1.93 19.42 13.05
CA ASP A 39 1.28 20.62 13.57
C ASP A 39 0.33 20.28 14.74
N GLY A 40 0.20 18.99 15.09
CA GLY A 40 -0.62 18.52 16.20
C GLY A 40 -2.11 18.47 15.91
N PHE A 41 -2.52 18.67 14.66
CA PHE A 41 -3.93 18.50 14.25
C PHE A 41 -4.36 17.02 14.36
N ASP A 42 -3.44 16.11 14.04
CA ASP A 42 -3.69 14.67 14.05
C ASP A 42 -2.71 13.92 14.95
N SER A 43 -3.23 13.02 15.79
CA SER A 43 -2.42 12.08 16.56
C SER A 43 -1.69 11.11 15.63
N TYR A 44 -0.69 10.40 16.16
CA TYR A 44 0.00 9.34 15.42
C TYR A 44 -0.98 8.30 14.85
N ASP A 45 -1.96 7.87 15.65
CA ASP A 45 -2.98 6.90 15.22
C ASP A 45 -3.83 7.42 14.06
N ARG A 46 -4.20 8.71 14.09
CA ARG A 46 -4.89 9.36 12.97
C ARG A 46 -4.00 9.43 11.74
N TYR A 47 -2.75 9.85 11.90
CA TYR A 47 -1.79 9.95 10.79
C TYR A 47 -1.63 8.62 10.05
N ILE A 48 -1.31 7.53 10.78
CA ILE A 48 -1.13 6.21 10.15
C ILE A 48 -2.47 5.65 9.62
N GLY A 49 -3.58 5.93 10.31
CA GLY A 49 -4.92 5.54 9.88
C GLY A 49 -5.30 6.22 8.57
N TYR A 50 -4.98 7.50 8.41
CA TYR A 50 -5.20 8.31 7.21
C TYR A 50 -4.33 7.84 6.05
N ALA A 51 -3.02 7.65 6.28
CA ALA A 51 -2.13 7.11 5.26
C ALA A 51 -2.59 5.73 4.76
N SER A 52 -3.08 4.87 5.67
CA SER A 52 -3.57 3.53 5.31
C SER A 52 -4.79 3.55 4.39
N GLN A 53 -5.58 4.64 4.35
CA GLN A 53 -6.70 4.78 3.43
C GLN A 53 -6.25 4.85 1.98
N PHE A 54 -5.00 5.21 1.73
CA PHE A 54 -4.45 5.32 0.38
C PHE A 54 -3.57 4.13 0.00
N ILE A 55 -3.73 2.99 0.69
CA ILE A 55 -3.15 1.71 0.29
C ILE A 55 -4.26 0.79 -0.21
N GLY A 56 -4.19 0.42 -1.48
CA GLY A 56 -5.12 -0.53 -2.11
C GLY A 56 -4.54 -1.94 -2.11
N VAL A 57 -5.40 -2.93 -1.92
CA VAL A 57 -5.11 -4.35 -2.14
C VAL A 57 -5.96 -4.81 -3.31
N ASP A 58 -5.40 -5.59 -4.23
CA ASP A 58 -6.15 -6.15 -5.35
C ASP A 58 -7.20 -7.16 -4.85
N THR A 59 -8.43 -6.68 -4.70
CA THR A 59 -9.58 -7.46 -4.23
C THR A 59 -9.94 -8.60 -5.19
N GLY A 60 -9.77 -8.40 -6.49
CA GLY A 60 -9.99 -9.42 -7.51
C GLY A 60 -9.02 -10.59 -7.33
N ALA A 61 -7.72 -10.29 -7.29
CA ALA A 61 -6.69 -11.29 -7.03
C ALA A 61 -6.87 -11.98 -5.67
N CYS A 62 -7.34 -11.24 -4.66
CA CYS A 62 -7.67 -11.80 -3.35
C CYS A 62 -8.79 -12.85 -3.45
N VAL A 63 -9.89 -12.52 -4.13
CA VAL A 63 -11.02 -13.43 -4.36
C VAL A 63 -10.57 -14.67 -5.12
N GLU A 64 -9.79 -14.52 -6.19
CA GLU A 64 -9.25 -15.63 -6.96
C GLU A 64 -8.38 -16.56 -6.10
N ALA A 65 -7.51 -15.99 -5.27
CA ALA A 65 -6.68 -16.76 -4.35
C ALA A 65 -7.53 -17.53 -3.33
N TYR A 66 -8.55 -16.90 -2.76
CA TYR A 66 -9.48 -17.56 -1.84
C TYR A 66 -10.24 -18.69 -2.51
N VAL A 67 -10.80 -18.48 -3.70
CA VAL A 67 -11.54 -19.49 -4.46
C VAL A 67 -10.64 -20.67 -4.81
N ARG A 68 -9.42 -20.40 -5.30
CA ARG A 68 -8.42 -21.44 -5.59
C ARG A 68 -8.11 -22.27 -4.35
N LEU A 69 -7.81 -21.61 -3.24
CA LEU A 69 -7.50 -22.31 -2.00
C LEU A 69 -8.69 -23.07 -1.46
N ALA A 70 -9.92 -22.56 -1.55
CA ALA A 70 -11.13 -23.25 -1.10
C ALA A 70 -11.40 -24.54 -1.90
N ASN A 71 -11.21 -24.49 -3.21
CA ASN A 71 -11.52 -25.60 -4.13
C ASN A 71 -10.40 -26.64 -4.24
N ASP A 72 -9.16 -26.33 -3.83
CA ASP A 72 -8.03 -27.26 -3.93
C ASP A 72 -7.47 -27.66 -2.56
N ALA A 73 -7.96 -28.79 -2.03
CA ALA A 73 -7.48 -29.35 -0.76
C ALA A 73 -6.05 -29.90 -0.83
N ALA A 74 -5.55 -30.29 -2.02
CA ALA A 74 -4.18 -30.75 -2.17
C ALA A 74 -3.21 -29.58 -2.05
N LEU A 75 -3.50 -28.47 -2.73
CA LEU A 75 -2.73 -27.24 -2.65
C LEU A 75 -2.65 -26.72 -1.21
N ARG A 76 -3.77 -26.68 -0.48
CA ARG A 76 -3.76 -26.26 0.95
C ARG A 76 -2.84 -27.14 1.79
N ARG A 77 -2.87 -28.46 1.59
CA ARG A 77 -2.00 -29.41 2.32
C ARG A 77 -0.53 -29.20 1.97
N GLN A 78 -0.23 -29.03 0.68
CA GLN A 78 1.13 -28.77 0.21
C GLN A 78 1.70 -27.46 0.78
N MET A 79 0.95 -26.35 0.67
CA MET A 79 1.36 -25.06 1.21
C MET A 79 1.51 -25.13 2.74
N GLY A 80 0.58 -25.77 3.44
CA GLY A 80 0.64 -25.93 4.90
C GLY A 80 1.84 -26.77 5.37
N ALA A 81 2.20 -27.83 4.64
CA ALA A 81 3.39 -28.61 4.93
C ALA A 81 4.67 -27.78 4.74
N SER A 82 4.77 -27.04 3.62
CA SER A 82 5.92 -26.16 3.37
C SER A 82 6.05 -25.04 4.40
N ALA A 83 4.93 -24.44 4.81
CA ALA A 83 4.89 -23.43 5.87
C ALA A 83 5.43 -24.02 7.19
N ARG A 84 4.96 -25.21 7.56
CA ARG A 84 5.38 -25.89 8.79
C ARG A 84 6.87 -26.21 8.79
N GLU A 85 7.39 -26.75 7.70
CA GLU A 85 8.82 -27.04 7.54
C GLU A 85 9.66 -25.79 7.74
N ARG A 86 9.27 -24.66 7.13
CA ARG A 86 9.97 -23.37 7.29
C ARG A 86 9.92 -22.85 8.72
N VAL A 87 8.76 -22.90 9.37
CA VAL A 87 8.62 -22.50 10.78
C VAL A 87 9.61 -23.25 11.67
N LEU A 88 9.68 -24.57 11.53
CA LEU A 88 10.59 -25.40 12.32
C LEU A 88 12.06 -25.15 11.99
N ALA A 89 12.40 -24.87 10.72
CA ALA A 89 13.77 -24.69 10.28
C ALA A 89 14.33 -23.29 10.55
N GLU A 90 13.50 -22.25 10.51
CA GLU A 90 13.94 -20.86 10.50
C GLU A 90 13.50 -20.03 11.70
N PHE A 91 12.33 -20.36 12.27
CA PHE A 91 11.67 -19.53 13.28
C PHE A 91 11.75 -20.12 14.69
N ASP A 92 12.50 -21.21 14.87
CA ASP A 92 12.87 -21.69 16.20
C ASP A 92 13.76 -20.65 16.92
N TRP A 93 13.55 -20.49 18.23
CA TRP A 93 14.29 -19.51 19.04
C TRP A 93 15.81 -19.72 18.97
N SER A 94 16.28 -20.97 18.90
CA SER A 94 17.71 -21.26 18.77
C SER A 94 18.31 -20.71 17.46
N VAL A 95 17.53 -20.73 16.38
CA VAL A 95 17.94 -20.18 15.07
C VAL A 95 17.88 -18.66 15.09
N ILE A 96 16.80 -18.08 15.60
CA ILE A 96 16.58 -16.63 15.66
C ILE A 96 17.66 -15.94 16.50
N ILE A 97 17.93 -16.44 17.71
CA ILE A 97 18.92 -15.85 18.62
C ILE A 97 20.31 -15.85 17.97
N ARG A 98 20.69 -16.95 17.31
CA ARG A 98 21.96 -17.02 16.57
C ARG A 98 22.03 -15.97 15.45
N ARG A 99 20.98 -15.83 14.63
CA ARG A 99 20.93 -14.82 13.56
C ARG A 99 21.06 -13.40 14.10
N TYR A 100 20.42 -13.08 15.24
CA TYR A 100 20.61 -11.78 15.91
C TYR A 100 22.05 -11.58 16.38
N GLN A 101 22.68 -12.58 17.00
CA GLN A 101 24.08 -12.50 17.43
C GLN A 101 25.04 -12.33 16.25
N GLU A 102 24.77 -12.96 15.11
CA GLU A 102 25.52 -12.76 13.86
C GLU A 102 25.36 -11.34 13.32
N LEU A 103 24.11 -10.84 13.26
CA LEU A 103 23.83 -9.47 12.84
C LEU A 103 24.55 -8.45 13.73
N TRP A 104 24.49 -8.61 15.05
CA TRP A 104 25.18 -7.71 15.98
C TRP A 104 26.70 -7.72 15.78
N ARG A 105 27.29 -8.90 15.57
CA ARG A 105 28.73 -9.01 15.26
C ARG A 105 29.08 -8.32 13.95
N ALA A 106 28.28 -8.51 12.91
CA ALA A 106 28.47 -7.87 11.60
C ALA A 106 28.35 -6.35 11.69
N LEU A 107 27.30 -5.82 12.33
CA LEU A 107 27.10 -4.38 12.54
C LEU A 107 28.23 -3.76 13.39
N ALA A 108 28.71 -4.47 14.42
CA ALA A 108 29.85 -4.02 15.22
C ALA A 108 31.15 -3.96 14.41
N ALA A 109 31.38 -4.94 13.53
CA ALA A 109 32.52 -4.93 12.61
C ALA A 109 32.43 -3.77 11.61
N GLN A 110 31.26 -3.56 10.99
CA GLN A 110 31.02 -2.42 10.09
C GLN A 110 31.27 -1.09 10.79
N ARG A 111 30.76 -0.89 12.01
CA ARG A 111 30.98 0.34 12.79
C ARG A 111 32.46 0.61 13.07
N ARG A 112 33.23 -0.43 13.42
CA ARG A 112 34.67 -0.29 13.66
C ARG A 112 35.42 0.04 12.37
N ALA A 113 34.99 -0.49 11.24
CA ALA A 113 35.62 -0.28 9.93
C ALA A 113 35.26 1.08 9.29
N ALA A 114 34.05 1.60 9.52
CA ALA A 114 33.51 2.77 8.83
C ALA A 114 34.19 4.11 9.18
N GLY A 115 35.01 4.16 10.24
CA GLY A 115 35.59 5.41 10.74
C GLY A 115 34.53 6.44 11.17
N ALA A 116 34.96 7.62 11.62
CA ALA A 116 34.03 8.73 11.88
C ALA A 116 33.63 9.36 10.54
N SER A 117 32.52 8.91 9.95
CA SER A 117 31.92 9.58 8.79
C SER A 117 30.71 10.39 9.24
N ALA A 118 30.91 11.70 9.41
CA ALA A 118 29.81 12.66 9.36
C ALA A 118 29.49 12.91 7.88
N GLY A 119 28.87 11.93 7.23
CA GLY A 119 28.33 12.14 5.90
C GLY A 119 27.34 13.29 5.96
N ALA A 120 27.59 14.36 5.21
CA ALA A 120 26.60 15.38 4.91
C ALA A 120 25.48 14.68 4.12
N GLY A 121 24.52 14.10 4.84
CA GLY A 121 23.33 13.54 4.24
C GLY A 121 22.68 14.65 3.42
N ALA A 122 22.36 14.35 2.16
CA ALA A 122 21.50 15.20 1.35
C ALA A 122 20.35 15.67 2.24
N ALA A 123 20.14 16.98 2.31
CA ALA A 123 19.19 17.58 3.24
C ALA A 123 17.81 16.97 3.00
N LEU A 124 17.49 15.92 3.77
CA LEU A 124 16.14 15.46 3.89
C LEU A 124 15.38 16.66 4.45
N SER A 125 14.28 17.03 3.79
CA SER A 125 13.19 17.71 4.48
C SER A 125 13.03 17.02 5.83
N ASN A 126 13.14 17.78 6.92
CA ASN A 126 13.23 17.32 8.32
C ASN A 126 12.73 15.87 8.48
N PRO A 127 13.56 14.90 8.90
CA PRO A 127 13.21 13.46 8.86
C PRO A 127 11.97 13.10 9.69
N ARG A 128 11.55 13.98 10.61
CA ARG A 128 10.28 13.89 11.35
C ARG A 128 9.05 14.31 10.52
N ARG A 129 9.27 14.77 9.28
CA ARG A 129 8.33 15.39 8.34
C ARG A 129 8.28 14.73 6.98
N SER A 130 8.66 13.45 6.94
CA SER A 130 8.71 12.73 5.68
C SER A 130 7.30 12.37 5.24
N ASP A 131 6.98 12.64 3.99
CA ASP A 131 5.77 12.12 3.34
C ASP A 131 5.70 10.59 3.55
N PRO A 132 4.57 10.03 4.03
CA PRO A 132 4.44 8.59 4.24
C PRO A 132 4.68 7.77 2.95
N PHE A 133 4.28 8.29 1.79
CA PHE A 133 4.46 7.63 0.50
C PHE A 133 5.88 7.75 -0.03
N TRP A 134 6.69 8.67 0.51
CA TRP A 134 8.13 8.66 0.32
C TRP A 134 8.79 7.65 1.27
N LEU A 135 8.43 7.68 2.56
CA LEU A 135 9.00 6.82 3.59
C LEU A 135 8.77 5.32 3.29
N PHE A 136 7.59 4.99 2.79
CA PHE A 136 7.17 3.62 2.48
C PHE A 136 7.21 3.29 0.98
N ALA A 137 7.97 4.02 0.17
CA ALA A 137 8.01 3.83 -1.28
C ALA A 137 8.38 2.40 -1.74
N THR A 138 9.12 1.64 -0.92
CA THR A 138 9.53 0.26 -1.23
C THR A 138 8.55 -0.81 -0.72
N TYR A 139 7.54 -0.40 0.04
CA TYR A 139 6.63 -1.31 0.72
C TYR A 139 5.57 -1.94 -0.18
N PRO A 140 4.86 -1.20 -1.06
CA PRO A 140 3.82 -1.80 -1.89
C PRO A 140 4.41 -2.70 -2.98
N THR A 141 3.56 -3.48 -3.67
CA THR A 141 3.94 -4.17 -4.91
C THR A 141 4.21 -3.16 -6.02
N ALA A 142 3.42 -2.08 -6.08
CA ALA A 142 3.55 -1.04 -7.08
C ALA A 142 3.16 0.34 -6.50
N ILE A 143 3.74 1.37 -7.11
CA ILE A 143 3.27 2.75 -6.98
C ILE A 143 2.50 3.07 -8.27
N ILE A 144 1.32 3.67 -8.16
CA ILE A 144 0.53 4.03 -9.34
C ILE A 144 1.31 4.98 -10.25
N ALA A 145 1.36 4.65 -11.54
CA ALA A 145 2.10 5.35 -12.57
C ALA A 145 1.17 5.99 -13.61
N PRO A 146 1.59 7.08 -14.28
CA PRO A 146 0.80 7.70 -15.35
C PRO A 146 0.43 6.75 -16.51
N THR A 147 1.22 5.70 -16.73
CA THR A 147 1.01 4.69 -17.77
C THR A 147 -0.04 3.65 -17.42
N ASP A 148 -0.40 3.53 -16.13
CA ASP A 148 -1.35 2.54 -15.67
C ASP A 148 -2.73 2.80 -16.30
N ARG A 149 -3.41 1.71 -16.67
CA ARG A 149 -4.74 1.75 -17.26
C ARG A 149 -5.78 1.33 -16.25
N ILE A 150 -6.90 2.04 -16.22
CA ILE A 150 -7.95 1.78 -15.25
C ILE A 150 -9.32 1.58 -15.89
N THR A 151 -10.13 0.75 -15.25
CA THR A 151 -11.54 0.52 -15.60
C THR A 151 -12.38 0.46 -14.32
N LEU A 152 -13.69 0.68 -14.45
CA LEU A 152 -14.59 0.43 -13.33
C LEU A 152 -14.62 -1.06 -12.98
N SER A 153 -14.70 -1.35 -11.68
CA SER A 153 -14.99 -2.70 -11.17
C SER A 153 -16.45 -3.08 -11.46
N PRO A 154 -16.77 -4.38 -11.59
CA PRO A 154 -18.16 -4.82 -11.70
C PRO A 154 -19.04 -4.28 -10.56
N GLY A 155 -20.19 -3.70 -10.91
CA GLY A 155 -21.11 -3.11 -9.93
C GLY A 155 -20.62 -1.82 -9.28
N ALA A 156 -19.56 -1.18 -9.78
CA ALA A 156 -19.16 0.15 -9.32
C ALA A 156 -20.25 1.18 -9.67
N SER A 157 -20.70 1.92 -8.67
CA SER A 157 -21.72 2.97 -8.81
C SER A 157 -21.48 4.08 -7.80
N ARG A 158 -22.07 5.25 -8.06
CA ARG A 158 -22.03 6.38 -7.11
C ARG A 158 -22.73 6.04 -5.79
N ASP A 159 -23.79 5.24 -5.84
CA ASP A 159 -24.49 4.78 -4.64
C ASP A 159 -23.60 3.85 -3.80
N ARG A 160 -22.85 2.95 -4.43
CA ARG A 160 -21.88 2.08 -3.73
C ARG A 160 -20.77 2.91 -3.08
N LEU A 161 -20.26 3.92 -3.78
CA LEU A 161 -19.29 4.87 -3.21
C LEU A 161 -19.86 5.57 -1.97
N ALA A 162 -21.07 6.12 -2.07
CA ALA A 162 -21.72 6.80 -0.95
C ALA A 162 -21.94 5.87 0.26
N GLN A 163 -22.40 4.63 0.02
CA GLN A 163 -22.57 3.61 1.06
C GLN A 163 -21.25 3.26 1.74
N GLN A 164 -20.18 3.04 0.97
CA GLN A 164 -18.86 2.72 1.52
C GLN A 164 -18.29 3.90 2.31
N ARG A 165 -18.45 5.13 1.82
CA ARG A 165 -18.00 6.33 2.55
C ARG A 165 -18.71 6.50 3.89
N ALA A 166 -19.99 6.12 3.98
CA ALA A 166 -20.76 6.13 5.22
C ALA A 166 -20.43 4.97 6.18
N SER A 167 -19.54 4.04 5.80
CA SER A 167 -19.13 2.95 6.67
C SER A 167 -18.29 3.46 7.85
N PRO A 168 -18.50 2.92 9.08
CA PRO A 168 -17.65 3.23 10.23
C PRO A 168 -16.15 2.96 10.00
N LEU A 169 -15.82 2.06 9.05
CA LEU A 169 -14.44 1.75 8.67
C LEU A 169 -13.74 2.87 7.88
N ILE A 170 -14.49 3.85 7.39
CA ILE A 170 -14.02 4.93 6.50
C ILE A 170 -14.35 6.31 7.09
N GLU A 171 -15.46 6.43 7.81
CA GLU A 171 -15.96 7.70 8.37
C GLU A 171 -14.89 8.49 9.13
N PHE A 172 -14.03 7.81 9.90
CA PHE A 172 -12.97 8.47 10.68
C PHE A 172 -11.97 9.26 9.81
N ALA A 173 -11.82 8.88 8.54
CA ALA A 173 -10.85 9.43 7.60
C ALA A 173 -11.39 10.57 6.74
N GLN A 174 -12.68 10.90 6.84
CA GLN A 174 -13.33 11.95 6.06
C GLN A 174 -12.53 13.26 5.90
N PRO A 175 -11.82 13.77 6.92
CA PRO A 175 -11.04 15.02 6.79
C PRO A 175 -9.94 15.00 5.72
N VAL A 176 -9.49 13.82 5.31
CA VAL A 176 -8.37 13.65 4.35
C VAL A 176 -8.78 12.94 3.07
N LEU A 177 -10.00 12.41 3.00
CA LEU A 177 -10.45 11.66 1.84
C LEU A 177 -10.60 12.57 0.62
N PRO A 178 -10.44 12.02 -0.60
CA PRO A 178 -10.73 12.75 -1.83
C PRO A 178 -12.19 13.22 -1.81
N GLY A 179 -12.48 14.41 -2.34
CA GLY A 179 -13.84 14.95 -2.37
C GLY A 179 -14.79 14.12 -3.23
N ASP A 180 -16.09 14.17 -2.93
CA ASP A 180 -17.10 13.38 -3.66
C ASP A 180 -17.19 13.75 -5.14
N GLU A 181 -17.09 15.03 -5.46
CA GLU A 181 -17.09 15.52 -6.84
C GLU A 181 -15.88 14.98 -7.62
N LEU A 182 -14.70 14.93 -6.99
CA LEU A 182 -13.49 14.39 -7.60
C LEU A 182 -13.63 12.88 -7.86
N CYS A 183 -14.10 12.11 -6.85
CA CYS A 183 -14.33 10.68 -7.02
C CYS A 183 -15.36 10.38 -8.11
N ALA A 184 -16.45 11.14 -8.14
CA ALA A 184 -17.48 11.05 -9.16
C ALA A 184 -16.93 11.38 -10.56
N ALA A 185 -16.13 12.43 -10.70
CA ALA A 185 -15.50 12.81 -11.96
C ALA A 185 -14.54 11.73 -12.47
N ILE A 186 -13.73 11.12 -11.58
CA ILE A 186 -12.88 9.97 -11.92
C ILE A 186 -13.75 8.82 -12.45
N MET A 187 -14.79 8.41 -11.70
CA MET A 187 -15.65 7.30 -12.07
C MET A 187 -16.35 7.53 -13.42
N ASP A 188 -16.90 8.72 -13.65
CA ASP A 188 -17.56 9.09 -14.90
C ASP A 188 -16.58 9.06 -16.09
N ARG A 189 -15.36 9.56 -15.90
CA ARG A 189 -14.35 9.61 -16.96
C ARG A 189 -13.88 8.21 -17.34
N VAL A 190 -13.72 7.32 -16.36
CA VAL A 190 -13.40 5.90 -16.57
C VAL A 190 -14.57 5.15 -17.21
N ALA A 191 -15.82 5.45 -16.82
CA ALA A 191 -17.01 4.87 -17.46
C ALA A 191 -17.11 5.22 -18.94
N ARG A 192 -16.77 6.46 -19.32
CA ARG A 192 -16.79 6.94 -20.72
C ARG A 192 -15.66 6.37 -21.57
N ALA A 193 -14.52 6.06 -20.97
CA ALA A 193 -13.36 5.51 -21.66
C ALA A 193 -12.68 4.42 -20.82
N PRO A 194 -13.24 3.19 -20.78
CA PRO A 194 -12.63 2.08 -20.07
C PRO A 194 -11.21 1.79 -20.57
N GLY A 195 -10.27 1.57 -19.67
CA GLY A 195 -8.85 1.36 -20.01
C GLY A 195 -8.09 2.65 -20.33
N CYS A 196 -8.66 3.82 -19.99
CA CYS A 196 -7.93 5.09 -20.05
C CYS A 196 -6.72 5.08 -19.11
N THR A 197 -5.70 5.84 -19.46
CA THR A 197 -4.48 5.94 -18.65
C THR A 197 -4.67 6.94 -17.53
N VAL A 198 -3.95 6.74 -16.41
CA VAL A 198 -3.86 7.73 -15.33
C VAL A 198 -3.39 9.09 -15.85
N ALA A 199 -2.46 9.11 -16.81
CA ALA A 199 -2.02 10.34 -17.49
C ALA A 199 -3.20 11.13 -18.10
N SER A 200 -4.12 10.45 -18.78
CA SER A 200 -5.28 11.12 -19.39
C SER A 200 -6.27 11.70 -18.38
N LEU A 201 -6.26 11.20 -17.14
CA LEU A 201 -7.03 11.78 -16.03
C LEU A 201 -6.29 13.00 -15.46
N LEU A 202 -4.97 12.92 -15.31
CA LEU A 202 -4.14 14.02 -14.84
C LEU A 202 -4.16 15.26 -15.76
N GLU A 203 -4.45 15.06 -17.05
CA GLU A 203 -4.65 16.16 -18.02
C GLU A 203 -5.96 16.93 -17.78
N SER A 204 -6.93 16.34 -17.09
CA SER A 204 -8.24 16.96 -16.82
C SER A 204 -8.29 17.81 -15.55
N VAL A 205 -7.19 17.86 -14.79
CA VAL A 205 -7.09 18.59 -13.51
C VAL A 205 -5.89 19.54 -13.51
N ILE A 206 -5.98 20.60 -12.72
CA ILE A 206 -4.86 21.53 -12.53
C ILE A 206 -3.74 20.87 -11.72
N SER A 207 -2.52 21.43 -11.79
CA SER A 207 -1.36 20.86 -11.11
C SER A 207 -1.56 20.68 -9.60
N ALA A 208 -2.31 21.58 -8.96
CA ALA A 208 -2.58 21.54 -7.52
C ALA A 208 -3.45 20.33 -7.09
N GLU A 209 -4.27 19.80 -8.01
CA GLU A 209 -5.21 18.71 -7.73
C GLU A 209 -4.64 17.33 -8.07
N ARG A 210 -3.47 17.26 -8.74
CA ARG A 210 -2.88 16.00 -9.21
C ARG A 210 -2.64 15.01 -8.07
N HIS A 211 -2.16 15.46 -6.91
CA HIS A 211 -1.97 14.58 -5.75
C HIS A 211 -3.29 14.04 -5.21
N ALA A 212 -4.32 14.89 -5.12
CA ALA A 212 -5.66 14.49 -4.71
C ALA A 212 -6.28 13.50 -5.70
N LEU A 213 -6.05 13.68 -7.01
CA LEU A 213 -6.49 12.74 -8.05
C LEU A 213 -5.79 11.37 -7.88
N MET A 214 -4.47 11.35 -7.68
CA MET A 214 -3.71 10.10 -7.47
C MET A 214 -4.20 9.36 -6.22
N ARG A 215 -4.41 10.08 -5.11
CA ARG A 215 -5.06 9.53 -3.91
C ARG A 215 -6.48 9.03 -4.19
N GLY A 216 -7.25 9.78 -4.98
CA GLY A 216 -8.58 9.45 -5.46
C GLY A 216 -8.63 8.10 -6.16
N ILE A 217 -7.75 7.89 -7.13
CA ILE A 217 -7.69 6.65 -7.91
C ILE A 217 -7.34 5.47 -7.00
N VAL A 218 -6.32 5.60 -6.13
CA VAL A 218 -5.92 4.50 -5.23
C VAL A 218 -6.99 4.23 -4.17
N TRP A 219 -7.68 5.26 -3.67
CA TRP A 219 -8.77 5.08 -2.72
C TRP A 219 -9.97 4.38 -3.36
N LEU A 220 -10.37 4.78 -4.57
CA LEU A 220 -11.40 4.07 -5.34
C LEU A 220 -11.01 2.61 -5.63
N HIS A 221 -9.72 2.35 -5.85
CA HIS A 221 -9.20 0.99 -5.97
C HIS A 221 -9.30 0.21 -4.65
N LYS A 222 -8.93 0.80 -3.51
CA LYS A 222 -9.12 0.22 -2.18
C LYS A 222 -10.57 -0.16 -1.91
N LEU A 223 -11.51 0.63 -2.42
CA LEU A 223 -12.94 0.40 -2.29
C LEU A 223 -13.52 -0.61 -3.30
N ASP A 224 -12.69 -1.16 -4.19
CA ASP A 224 -13.12 -2.03 -5.28
C ASP A 224 -14.16 -1.37 -6.21
N LEU A 225 -13.97 -0.08 -6.49
CA LEU A 225 -14.75 0.69 -7.45
C LEU A 225 -14.00 0.86 -8.79
N VAL A 226 -12.67 0.84 -8.73
CA VAL A 226 -11.77 0.91 -9.88
C VAL A 226 -10.76 -0.23 -9.80
N ARG A 227 -10.40 -0.78 -10.96
CA ARG A 227 -9.34 -1.78 -11.10
C ARG A 227 -8.37 -1.42 -12.23
N PHE A 228 -7.17 -1.98 -12.13
CA PHE A 228 -6.09 -1.80 -13.10
C PHE A 228 -6.12 -2.93 -14.14
N VAL A 229 -5.85 -2.61 -15.40
CA VAL A 229 -5.91 -3.55 -16.55
C VAL A 229 -4.65 -3.54 -17.40
#